data_AF-A0A2V8L5K4-F1
#
_entry.id   AF-A0A2V8L5K4-F1
#
_cell.length_a   1.000
_cell.length_b   1.000
_cell.length_c   1.000
_cell.angle_alpha   90.00
_cell.angle_beta   90.00
_cell.angle_gamma   90.00
#
_symmetry.space_group_name_H-M   'P 1'
#
loop_
_entity.id
_entity.type
_entity.pdbx_description
1 polymer ?
#
loop_
_entity_poly.entity_id
_entity_poly.type
_entity_poly.pdbx_seq_one_letter_code
_entity_poly.pdbx_strand_id
1 'polypeptide(L)'
;MKNNDGFSLLELLIVVAIILIIATIAIPSLLRSRQAANESAAVANLRNLNSAEVGYSSSHAGVYGSIGDLVSAGLIDNRYQGVMSGYLMTVELSTNALDYTAAATARALTDGRFDYYSIPDYVIRYSTVAARAPSALSGQPVR
;
A
#
# COMPACT_ATOMS: atom_id res chain seq x y z
N MET A 1 58.38 -1.11 13.70
CA MET A 1 57.94 -2.51 13.53
C MET A 1 56.43 -2.46 13.41
N LYS A 2 55.85 -2.92 12.31
CA LYS A 2 54.40 -2.89 12.07
C LYS A 2 53.83 -4.23 12.50
N ASN A 3 53.04 -4.24 13.57
CA ASN A 3 52.31 -5.41 14.02
C ASN A 3 51.21 -5.69 12.99
N ASN A 4 51.38 -6.77 12.22
CA ASN A 4 50.29 -7.31 11.41
C ASN A 4 49.46 -8.22 12.32
N ASP A 5 48.49 -7.62 13.02
CA ASP A 5 47.47 -8.38 13.74
C ASP A 5 46.49 -8.94 12.69
N GLY A 6 46.66 -10.22 12.36
CA GLY A 6 45.78 -10.95 11.45
C GLY A 6 44.54 -11.45 12.17
N PHE A 7 43.37 -11.34 11.53
CA PHE A 7 42.10 -11.85 12.03
C PHE A 7 42.12 -13.39 12.06
N SER A 8 41.71 -14.01 13.18
CA SER A 8 41.61 -15.47 13.25
C SER A 8 40.38 -15.99 12.50
N LEU A 9 40.51 -17.13 11.84
CA LEU A 9 39.38 -17.82 11.20
C LEU A 9 38.28 -18.17 12.21
N LEU A 10 38.66 -18.46 13.47
CA LEU A 10 37.72 -18.76 14.55
C LEU A 10 36.92 -17.52 14.96
N GLU A 11 37.56 -16.36 15.01
CA GLU A 11 36.90 -15.09 15.33
C GLU A 11 35.86 -14.75 14.25
N LEU A 12 36.20 -14.96 12.98
CA LEU A 12 35.25 -14.76 11.87
C LEU A 12 34.06 -15.71 11.95
N LEU A 13 34.30 -16.98 12.33
CA LEU A 13 33.26 -17.99 12.41
C LEU A 13 32.21 -17.65 13.47
N ILE A 14 32.64 -17.21 14.67
CA ILE A 14 31.72 -16.82 15.75
C ILE A 14 30.92 -15.58 15.35
N VAL A 15 31.55 -14.60 14.69
CA VAL A 15 30.87 -13.39 14.21
C VAL A 15 29.77 -13.75 13.21
N VAL A 16 30.07 -14.59 12.22
CA VAL A 16 29.07 -15.02 11.22
C VAL A 16 27.95 -15.83 11.89
N ALA A 17 28.27 -16.71 12.84
CA ALA A 17 27.28 -17.49 13.58
C ALA A 17 26.27 -16.59 14.33
N ILE A 18 26.74 -15.55 15.02
CA ILE A 18 25.87 -14.61 15.75
C ILE A 18 25.01 -13.80 14.78
N ILE A 19 25.57 -13.32 13.66
CA ILE A 19 24.83 -12.59 12.64
C ILE A 19 23.70 -13.45 12.06
N LEU A 20 23.93 -14.74 11.80
CA LEU A 20 22.91 -15.66 11.29
C LEU A 20 21.76 -15.89 12.29
N ILE A 21 22.06 -15.96 13.60
CA ILE A 21 21.05 -16.07 14.65
C ILE A 21 20.16 -14.81 14.65
N ILE A 22 20.77 -13.63 14.62
CA ILE A 22 20.04 -12.35 14.60
C ILE A 22 19.19 -12.23 13.32
N ALA A 23 19.77 -12.53 12.15
CA ALA A 23 19.08 -12.42 10.88
C ALA A 23 17.82 -13.31 10.82
N THR A 24 17.89 -14.52 11.39
CA THR A 24 16.75 -15.46 11.42
C THR A 24 15.54 -14.89 12.18
N ILE A 25 15.76 -14.11 13.24
CA ILE A 25 14.69 -13.46 14.02
C ILE A 25 14.25 -12.14 13.36
N ALA A 26 15.19 -11.39 12.78
CA ALA A 26 14.96 -10.06 12.23
C ALA A 26 14.23 -10.07 10.87
N ILE A 27 14.53 -11.02 9.98
CA ILE A 27 13.91 -11.08 8.65
C ILE A 27 12.38 -11.21 8.72
N PRO A 28 11.78 -12.14 9.49
CA PRO A 28 10.32 -12.28 9.51
C PRO A 28 9.62 -11.07 10.14
N SER A 29 10.23 -10.41 11.14
CA SER A 29 9.67 -9.18 11.71
C SER A 29 9.74 -8.00 10.74
N LEU A 30 10.84 -7.88 9.99
CA LEU A 30 11.00 -6.87 8.94
C LEU A 30 9.97 -7.04 7.82
N LEU A 31 9.71 -8.27 7.36
CA LEU A 31 8.71 -8.55 6.33
C LEU A 31 7.31 -8.12 6.78
N ARG A 32 6.92 -8.45 8.02
CA ARG A 32 5.63 -8.00 8.60
C ARG A 32 5.55 -6.48 8.76
N SER A 33 6.64 -5.85 9.19
CA SER A 33 6.72 -4.39 9.31
C SER A 33 6.55 -3.69 7.96
N ARG A 34 7.16 -4.23 6.90
CA ARG A 34 6.99 -3.72 5.53
C ARG A 34 5.55 -3.87 5.02
N GLN A 35 4.90 -5.00 5.29
CA GLN A 35 3.49 -5.20 4.94
C GLN A 35 2.57 -4.17 5.63
N ALA A 36 2.75 -3.97 6.94
CA ALA A 36 1.98 -2.97 7.68
C ALA A 36 2.22 -1.54 7.15
N ALA A 37 3.46 -1.21 6.78
CA ALA A 37 3.78 0.07 6.17
C ALA A 37 3.12 0.25 4.79
N ASN A 38 3.11 -0.81 3.98
CA ASN A 38 2.44 -0.83 2.68
C ASN A 38 0.92 -0.67 2.82
N GLU A 39 0.29 -1.37 3.77
CA GLU A 39 -1.14 -1.23 4.11
C GLU A 39 -1.48 0.22 4.52
N SER A 40 -0.66 0.83 5.37
CA SER A 40 -0.82 2.22 5.77
C SER A 40 -0.70 3.18 4.57
N ALA A 41 0.27 2.94 3.69
CA ALA A 41 0.44 3.71 2.46
C ALA A 41 -0.75 3.54 1.50
N ALA A 42 -1.33 2.34 1.38
CA ALA A 42 -2.51 2.09 0.58
C ALA A 42 -3.71 2.91 1.05
N VAL A 43 -3.96 2.93 2.37
CA VAL A 43 -5.01 3.75 2.98
C VAL A 43 -4.74 5.24 2.75
N ALA A 44 -3.50 5.71 2.90
CA ALA A 44 -3.15 7.11 2.62
C ALA A 44 -3.36 7.47 1.14
N ASN A 45 -2.99 6.59 0.21
CA ASN A 45 -3.19 6.79 -1.22
C ASN A 45 -4.69 6.83 -1.59
N LEU A 46 -5.54 6.02 -0.95
CA LEU A 46 -6.99 6.14 -1.12
C LEU A 46 -7.52 7.49 -0.62
N ARG A 47 -7.00 8.04 0.49
CA ARG A 47 -7.37 9.39 0.93
C ARG A 47 -6.98 10.45 -0.10
N ASN A 48 -5.79 10.32 -0.69
CA ASN A 48 -5.34 11.22 -1.75
C ASN A 48 -6.23 11.12 -3.00
N LEU A 49 -6.62 9.91 -3.41
CA LEU A 49 -7.59 9.72 -4.50
C LEU A 49 -8.92 10.39 -4.19
N ASN A 50 -9.46 10.20 -3.00
CA ASN A 50 -10.71 10.85 -2.58
C ASN A 50 -10.60 12.39 -2.65
N SER A 51 -9.48 12.97 -2.22
CA SER A 51 -9.25 14.42 -2.37
C SER A 51 -9.14 14.86 -3.84
N ALA A 52 -8.51 14.05 -4.69
CA ALA A 52 -8.43 14.31 -6.12
C ALA A 52 -9.79 14.24 -6.80
N GLU A 53 -10.63 13.26 -6.44
CA GLU A 53 -12.01 13.13 -6.94
C GLU A 53 -12.86 14.35 -6.58
N VAL A 54 -12.74 14.87 -5.36
CA VAL A 54 -13.40 16.11 -4.96
C VAL A 54 -12.96 17.28 -5.83
N GLY A 55 -11.64 17.41 -6.07
CA GLY A 55 -11.10 18.46 -6.93
C GLY A 55 -11.56 18.35 -8.38
N TYR A 56 -11.62 17.13 -8.91
CA TYR A 56 -12.09 16.84 -10.26
C TYR A 56 -13.59 17.16 -10.39
N SER A 57 -14.41 16.66 -9.47
CA SER A 57 -15.85 16.90 -9.43
C SER A 57 -16.20 18.39 -9.35
N SER A 58 -15.47 19.16 -8.54
CA SER A 58 -15.65 20.62 -8.45
C SER A 58 -15.38 21.37 -9.77
N SER A 59 -14.58 20.81 -10.67
CA SER A 59 -14.21 21.43 -11.94
C SER A 59 -14.95 20.83 -13.15
N HIS A 60 -15.61 19.69 -12.99
CA HIS A 60 -16.24 18.92 -14.07
C HIS A 60 -17.74 18.68 -13.83
N ALA A 61 -18.45 19.73 -13.39
CA ALA A 61 -19.91 19.70 -13.23
C ALA A 61 -20.44 18.57 -12.32
N GLY A 62 -19.67 18.18 -11.31
CA GLY A 62 -20.08 17.19 -10.31
C GLY A 62 -19.72 15.74 -10.66
N VAL A 63 -19.12 15.46 -11.82
CA VAL A 63 -18.74 14.09 -12.21
C VAL A 63 -17.36 13.71 -11.67
N TYR A 64 -17.14 12.42 -11.44
CA TYR A 64 -15.88 11.83 -11.01
C TYR A 64 -15.02 11.38 -12.20
N GLY A 65 -13.72 11.21 -11.96
CA GLY A 65 -12.74 10.92 -13.00
C GLY A 65 -12.14 9.51 -12.88
N SER A 66 -11.68 8.93 -13.98
CA SER A 66 -10.80 7.76 -13.89
C SER A 66 -9.42 8.21 -13.39
N ILE A 67 -8.55 7.28 -12.96
CA ILE A 67 -7.15 7.61 -12.62
C ILE A 67 -6.46 8.36 -13.78
N GLY A 68 -6.75 7.99 -15.04
CA GLY A 68 -6.21 8.69 -16.20
C GLY A 68 -6.66 10.15 -16.29
N ASP A 69 -7.93 10.42 -15.98
CA ASP A 69 -8.48 11.78 -15.97
C ASP A 69 -7.90 12.61 -14.83
N LEU A 70 -7.78 12.03 -13.63
CA LEU A 70 -7.17 12.70 -12.48
C LEU A 70 -5.70 13.05 -12.71
N VAL A 71 -4.94 12.16 -13.37
CA VAL A 71 -3.55 12.42 -13.77
C VAL A 71 -3.51 13.53 -14.82
N SER A 72 -4.38 13.49 -15.82
CA SER A 72 -4.44 14.49 -16.89
C SER A 72 -4.84 15.87 -16.37
N ALA A 73 -5.68 15.92 -15.33
CA ALA A 73 -6.06 17.13 -14.61
C ALA A 73 -4.97 17.63 -13.64
N GLY A 74 -3.86 16.89 -13.47
CA GLY A 74 -2.76 17.25 -12.58
C GLY A 74 -3.10 17.12 -11.08
N LEU A 75 -4.15 16.37 -10.73
CA LEU A 75 -4.60 16.21 -9.35
C LEU A 75 -3.84 15.08 -8.63
N ILE A 76 -3.31 14.12 -9.38
CA ILE A 76 -2.45 13.03 -8.90
C ILE A 76 -1.32 12.74 -9.89
N ASP A 77 -0.31 12.01 -9.42
CA ASP A 77 0.87 11.60 -10.19
C ASP A 77 0.56 10.36 -11.07
N ASN A 78 1.21 10.24 -12.23
CA ASN A 78 1.15 9.07 -13.10
C ASN A 78 1.48 7.74 -12.39
N ARG A 79 2.20 7.76 -11.26
CA ARG A 79 2.49 6.56 -10.45
C ARG A 79 1.23 5.81 -9.98
N TYR A 80 0.07 6.48 -9.88
CA TYR A 80 -1.21 5.84 -9.53
C TYR A 80 -1.70 4.83 -10.59
N GLN A 81 -1.17 4.87 -11.81
CA GLN A 81 -1.47 3.88 -12.85
C GLN A 81 -0.65 2.59 -12.71
N GLY A 82 0.30 2.55 -11.78
CA GLY A 82 1.15 1.40 -11.52
C GLY A 82 0.99 0.83 -10.10
N VAL A 83 1.93 -0.03 -9.73
CA VAL A 83 2.02 -0.56 -8.36
C VAL A 83 2.75 0.44 -7.49
N MET A 84 2.13 0.86 -6.39
CA MET A 84 2.75 1.73 -5.39
C MET A 84 2.71 1.07 -4.03
N SER A 85 3.87 0.95 -3.39
CA SER A 85 4.01 0.29 -2.08
C SER A 85 3.35 -1.11 -2.06
N GLY A 86 3.43 -1.85 -3.17
CA GLY A 86 2.84 -3.19 -3.28
C GLY A 86 1.34 -3.25 -3.55
N TYR A 87 0.68 -2.10 -3.74
CA TYR A 87 -0.75 -2.00 -4.04
C TYR A 87 -0.99 -1.45 -5.46
N LEU A 88 -2.00 -2.02 -6.12
CA LEU A 88 -2.60 -1.48 -7.33
C LEU A 88 -3.78 -0.61 -6.94
N MET A 89 -3.86 0.58 -7.52
CA MET A 89 -4.96 1.51 -7.31
C MET A 89 -5.88 1.47 -8.52
N THR A 90 -7.18 1.39 -8.29
CA THR A 90 -8.19 1.49 -9.35
C THR A 90 -9.27 2.47 -8.96
N VAL A 91 -9.88 3.10 -9.96
CA VAL A 91 -11.12 3.86 -9.82
C VAL A 91 -12.08 3.32 -10.86
N GLU A 92 -13.18 2.74 -10.40
CA GLU A 92 -14.28 2.28 -11.24
C GLU A 92 -15.41 3.31 -11.17
N LEU A 93 -15.82 3.85 -12.31
CA LEU A 93 -16.88 4.85 -12.43
C LEU A 93 -18.22 4.20 -12.72
N SER A 94 -19.31 4.79 -12.23
CA SER A 94 -20.65 4.47 -12.72
C SER A 94 -20.83 4.93 -14.17
N THR A 95 -21.85 4.44 -14.87
CA THR A 95 -22.10 4.77 -16.29
C THR A 95 -22.21 6.27 -16.56
N ASN A 96 -22.68 7.03 -15.57
CA ASN A 96 -22.85 8.48 -15.67
C ASN A 96 -21.73 9.26 -14.95
N ALA A 97 -20.72 8.55 -14.41
CA ALA A 97 -19.64 9.11 -13.61
C ALA A 97 -20.09 9.96 -12.40
N LEU A 98 -21.30 9.71 -11.89
CA LEU A 98 -21.83 10.36 -10.68
C LEU A 98 -21.51 9.59 -9.40
N ASP A 99 -20.95 8.39 -9.53
CA ASP A 99 -20.45 7.57 -8.45
C ASP A 99 -19.11 6.96 -8.87
N TYR A 100 -18.27 6.65 -7.90
CA TYR A 100 -17.02 5.93 -8.12
C TYR A 100 -16.76 4.92 -7.00
N THR A 101 -15.98 3.89 -7.30
CA THR A 101 -15.35 3.03 -6.29
C THR A 101 -13.85 3.08 -6.50
N ALA A 102 -13.14 3.68 -5.56
CA ALA A 102 -11.69 3.65 -5.53
C ALA A 102 -11.25 2.42 -4.71
N ALA A 103 -10.37 1.60 -5.26
CA ALA A 103 -9.86 0.41 -4.58
C ALA A 103 -8.34 0.41 -4.52
N ALA A 104 -7.82 -0.15 -3.43
CA ALA A 104 -6.41 -0.49 -3.26
C ALA A 104 -6.31 -2.00 -3.06
N THR A 105 -5.75 -2.67 -4.07
CA THR A 105 -5.61 -4.14 -4.08
C THR A 105 -4.14 -4.52 -3.94
N ALA A 106 -3.79 -5.28 -2.91
CA ALA A 106 -2.44 -5.78 -2.73
C ALA A 106 -2.06 -6.69 -3.91
N ARG A 107 -0.95 -6.38 -4.58
CA ARG A 107 -0.45 -7.14 -5.73
C ARG A 107 -0.13 -8.59 -5.36
N ALA A 108 0.35 -8.81 -4.14
CA ALA A 108 0.66 -10.12 -3.58
C ALA A 108 0.43 -10.13 -2.07
N LEU A 109 0.17 -11.31 -1.49
CA LEU A 109 -0.01 -11.47 -0.04
C LEU A 109 1.26 -11.13 0.77
N THR A 110 2.42 -11.14 0.13
CA THR A 110 3.69 -10.71 0.73
C THR A 110 3.84 -9.19 0.78
N ASP A 111 3.10 -8.47 -0.07
CA ASP A 111 3.16 -7.01 -0.21
C ASP A 111 2.17 -6.33 0.75
N GLY A 112 0.98 -6.92 0.93
CA GLY A 112 -0.04 -6.47 1.87
C GLY A 112 -1.06 -7.58 2.14
N ARG A 113 -1.60 -7.61 3.36
CA ARG A 113 -2.49 -8.69 3.81
C ARG A 113 -3.95 -8.43 3.45
N PHE A 114 -4.35 -7.16 3.41
CA PHE A 114 -5.73 -6.74 3.22
C PHE A 114 -5.87 -5.76 2.06
N ASP A 115 -7.06 -5.75 1.47
CA ASP A 115 -7.47 -4.79 0.45
C ASP A 115 -8.42 -3.77 1.03
N TYR A 116 -8.52 -2.63 0.37
CA TYR A 116 -9.29 -1.49 0.83
C TYR A 116 -10.09 -0.88 -0.32
N TYR A 117 -11.19 -0.22 0.02
CA TYR A 117 -11.93 0.58 -0.93
C TYR A 117 -12.57 1.80 -0.28
N SER A 118 -12.90 2.80 -1.09
CA SER A 118 -13.75 3.93 -0.71
C SER A 118 -14.73 4.24 -1.84
N ILE A 119 -15.85 4.84 -1.45
CA ILE A 119 -16.90 5.34 -2.33
C ILE A 119 -17.04 6.86 -2.07
N PRO A 120 -17.96 7.60 -2.73
CA PRO A 120 -18.09 9.05 -2.58
C PRO A 120 -18.50 9.56 -1.18
N ASP A 121 -18.59 8.67 -0.18
CA ASP A 121 -18.70 9.03 1.23
C ASP A 121 -17.33 9.23 1.92
N TYR A 122 -16.24 8.98 1.18
CA TYR A 122 -14.85 9.14 1.59
C TYR A 122 -14.41 8.27 2.78
N VAL A 123 -15.25 7.34 3.20
CA VAL A 123 -14.93 6.38 4.26
C VAL A 123 -14.17 5.21 3.64
N ILE A 124 -12.93 5.03 4.09
CA ILE A 124 -12.12 3.88 3.67
C ILE A 124 -12.56 2.66 4.46
N ARG A 125 -12.81 1.56 3.74
CA ARG A 125 -13.30 0.29 4.26
C ARG A 125 -12.36 -0.83 3.85
N TYR A 126 -12.35 -1.91 4.62
CA TYR A 126 -11.77 -3.17 4.16
C TYR A 126 -12.59 -3.74 3.01
N SER A 127 -11.94 -4.45 2.09
CA SER A 127 -12.59 -5.11 0.96
C SER A 127 -13.82 -5.93 1.36
N THR A 128 -14.82 -5.95 0.48
CA THR A 128 -16.01 -6.80 0.63
C THR A 128 -15.70 -8.29 0.42
N VAL A 129 -14.53 -8.61 -0.15
CA VAL A 129 -14.04 -9.97 -0.30
C VAL A 129 -13.47 -10.45 1.04
N ALA A 130 -14.16 -11.37 1.71
CA ALA A 130 -13.82 -11.82 3.07
C ALA A 130 -12.40 -12.39 3.21
N ALA A 131 -11.85 -13.01 2.16
CA ALA A 131 -10.46 -13.52 2.16
C ALA A 131 -9.40 -12.41 2.10
N ARG A 132 -9.80 -11.18 1.78
CA ARG A 132 -8.94 -9.99 1.61
C ARG A 132 -9.22 -8.92 2.67
N ALA A 133 -9.96 -9.27 3.70
CA ALA A 133 -10.25 -8.42 4.85
C ALA A 133 -9.91 -9.15 6.16
N PRO A 134 -9.71 -8.44 7.27
CA PRO A 134 -9.61 -9.08 8.57
C PRO A 134 -10.90 -9.84 8.90
N SER A 135 -10.79 -10.87 9.73
CA SER A 135 -11.92 -11.71 10.14
C SER A 135 -13.08 -10.86 10.67
N ALA A 136 -14.28 -11.05 10.10
CA ALA A 136 -15.50 -10.32 10.44
C ALA A 136 -15.48 -8.79 10.19
N LEU A 137 -14.46 -8.26 9.48
CA LEU A 137 -14.35 -6.83 9.15
C LEU A 137 -14.53 -6.52 7.66
N SER A 138 -14.98 -7.49 6.85
CA SER A 138 -15.30 -7.24 5.43
C SER A 138 -16.32 -6.11 5.28
N GLY A 139 -16.00 -5.12 4.44
CA GLY A 139 -16.82 -3.92 4.23
C GLY A 139 -16.89 -2.95 5.42
N GLN A 140 -16.25 -3.26 6.55
CA GLN A 140 -16.24 -2.36 7.71
C GLN A 140 -15.23 -1.22 7.51
N PRO A 141 -15.50 -0.03 8.08
CA PRO A 141 -14.54 1.07 8.07
C PRO A 141 -13.18 0.69 8.67
N VAL A 142 -12.11 1.14 8.04
CA VAL A 142 -10.75 1.05 8.59
C VAL A 142 -10.63 2.10 9.70
N ARG A 143 -10.25 1.67 10.90
CA ARG A 143 -10.00 2.54 12.06
C ARG A 143 -8.55 3.01 12.10
#